data_AF-A0A521S4S7-F1
#
_entry.id   AF-A0A521S4S7-F1
#
_cell.length_a   1.000
_cell.length_b   1.000
_cell.length_c   1.000
_cell.angle_alpha   90.00
_cell.angle_beta   90.00
_cell.angle_gamma   90.00
#
_symmetry.space_group_name_H-M   'P 1'
#
loop_
_entity.id
_entity.type
_entity.pdbx_description
1 polymer ?
#
loop_
_entity_poly.entity_id
_entity_poly.type
_entity_poly.pdbx_seq_one_letter_code
_entity_poly.pdbx_strand_id
1 'polypeptide(L)'
;MTHEYRLLLGGTVLPGPGRPPCEAIAWADATILALGTTEEVEAISRGDSHRLAAAGGFVVPLGPPLEVGAPADLAVLARDPRLGDPGSPRAVVRGGRIVAGRLP
;
A
#
# COMPACT_ATOMS: atom_id res chain seq x y z
N MET A 1 4.52 -23.27 4.74
CA MET A 1 3.62 -22.18 4.32
C MET A 1 4.48 -21.00 3.91
N THR A 2 4.67 -20.80 2.61
CA THR A 2 5.29 -19.58 2.07
C THR A 2 4.32 -18.44 2.29
N HIS A 3 4.66 -17.51 3.18
CA HIS A 3 3.88 -16.29 3.33
C HIS A 3 4.25 -15.42 2.14
N GLU A 4 3.32 -15.22 1.20
CA GLU A 4 3.57 -14.38 0.03
C GLU A 4 3.50 -12.92 0.47
N TYR A 5 4.67 -12.32 0.71
CA TYR A 5 4.77 -10.92 1.08
C TYR A 5 4.56 -10.04 -0.15
N ARG A 6 3.74 -8.99 -0.04
CA ARG A 6 3.59 -7.96 -1.08
C ARG A 6 4.09 -6.65 -0.52
N LEU A 7 5.02 -6.04 -1.25
CA LEU A 7 5.67 -4.78 -0.89
C LEU A 7 5.32 -3.77 -1.97
N LEU A 8 4.58 -2.73 -1.63
CA LEU A 8 4.32 -1.60 -2.52
C LEU A 8 5.27 -0.47 -2.14
N LEU A 9 6.19 -0.16 -3.05
CA LEU A 9 7.37 0.69 -2.81
C LEU A 9 7.36 1.93 -3.71
N GLY A 10 8.10 2.96 -3.31
CA GLY A 10 8.36 4.14 -4.15
C GLY A 10 7.11 4.97 -4.46
N GLY A 11 6.16 5.03 -3.53
CA GLY A 11 4.94 5.85 -3.62
C GLY A 11 4.85 6.86 -2.50
N THR A 12 3.68 7.49 -2.38
CA THR A 12 3.32 8.25 -1.17
C THR A 12 2.12 7.57 -0.53
N VAL A 13 2.36 6.88 0.58
CA VAL A 13 1.30 6.31 1.41
C VAL A 13 0.76 7.39 2.32
N LEU A 14 -0.55 7.59 2.28
CA LEU A 14 -1.30 8.49 3.13
C LEU A 14 -2.11 7.61 4.10
N PRO A 15 -1.59 7.27 5.29
CA PRO A 15 -2.17 6.21 6.12
C PRO A 15 -3.56 6.55 6.65
N GLY A 16 -3.88 7.84 6.77
CA GLY A 16 -5.16 8.33 7.26
C GLY A 16 -4.99 9.62 8.07
N PRO A 17 -6.08 10.18 8.59
CA PRO A 17 -6.07 11.43 9.33
C PRO A 17 -5.12 11.39 10.54
N GLY A 18 -4.37 12.48 10.75
CA GLY A 18 -3.47 12.63 11.89
C GLY A 18 -2.19 11.78 11.84
N ARG A 19 -1.97 11.00 10.77
CA ARG A 19 -0.74 10.23 10.57
C ARG A 19 0.12 10.86 9.47
N PRO A 20 1.45 10.93 9.65
CA PRO A 20 2.34 11.44 8.62
C PRO A 20 2.32 10.52 7.39
N PRO A 21 2.51 11.06 6.17
CA PRO A 21 2.78 10.25 4.99
C PRO A 21 4.04 9.41 5.14
N CYS A 22 4.08 8.26 4.46
CA CYS A 22 5.27 7.43 4.32
C CYS A 22 5.44 6.94 2.88
N GLU A 23 6.46 6.14 2.59
CA GLU A 23 6.87 5.83 1.23
C GLU A 23 6.43 4.44 0.75
N ALA A 24 6.24 3.53 1.70
CA ALA A 24 6.03 2.13 1.41
C ALA A 24 5.05 1.47 2.39
N ILE A 25 4.42 0.42 1.90
CA ILE A 25 3.55 -0.46 2.68
C ILE A 25 3.82 -1.91 2.29
N ALA A 26 3.79 -2.80 3.27
CA ALA A 26 3.79 -4.23 3.03
C ALA A 26 2.62 -4.93 3.70
N TRP A 27 2.16 -6.00 3.07
CA TRP A 27 1.13 -6.88 3.61
C TRP A 27 1.41 -8.33 3.23
N ALA A 28 0.82 -9.25 3.98
CA ALA A 28 0.72 -10.66 3.61
C ALA A 28 -0.70 -11.12 3.87
N ASP A 29 -1.21 -12.00 3.00
CA ASP A 29 -2.63 -12.35 2.94
C ASP A 29 -3.50 -11.10 2.92
N ALA A 30 -4.20 -10.82 4.03
CA ALA A 30 -5.07 -9.67 4.18
C ALA A 30 -4.55 -8.62 5.17
N THR A 31 -3.36 -8.80 5.74
CA THR A 31 -2.91 -8.01 6.90
C THR A 31 -1.70 -7.15 6.57
N ILE A 32 -1.78 -5.87 6.93
CA ILE A 32 -0.64 -4.94 6.84
C ILE A 32 0.42 -5.36 7.84
N LEU A 33 1.65 -5.51 7.37
CA LEU A 33 2.80 -5.93 8.16
C LEU A 33 3.74 -4.77 8.49
N ALA A 34 3.86 -3.79 7.57
CA ALA A 34 4.72 -2.63 7.75
C ALA A 34 4.22 -1.42 6.96
N LEU A 35 4.51 -0.25 7.50
CA LEU A 35 4.34 1.07 6.90
C LEU A 35 5.59 1.87 7.27
N GLY A 36 6.22 2.54 6.31
CA GLY A 36 7.46 3.26 6.61
C GLY A 36 8.18 3.76 5.36
N THR A 37 9.48 3.96 5.49
CA THR A 37 10.37 4.18 4.35
C THR A 37 10.46 2.93 3.49
N THR A 38 10.94 3.09 2.24
CA THR A 38 11.21 1.94 1.37
C THR A 38 12.18 0.96 2.03
N GLU A 39 13.24 1.46 2.66
CA GLU A 39 14.25 0.63 3.34
C GLU A 39 13.67 -0.17 4.51
N GLU A 40 12.85 0.46 5.37
CA GLU A 40 12.19 -0.20 6.50
C GLU A 40 11.26 -1.33 6.03
N VAL A 41 10.50 -1.09 4.96
CA VAL A 41 9.57 -2.08 4.40
C VAL A 41 10.31 -3.20 3.66
N GLU A 42 11.41 -2.90 2.99
CA GLU A 42 12.25 -3.94 2.38
C GLU A 42 12.94 -4.81 3.41
N ALA A 43 13.36 -4.24 4.55
CA ALA A 43 14.01 -4.97 5.63
C ALA A 43 13.12 -6.07 6.25
N ILE A 44 11.79 -5.97 6.15
CA ILE A 44 10.88 -7.01 6.64
C ILE A 44 10.72 -8.20 5.67
N SER A 45 11.18 -8.09 4.43
CA SER A 45 11.10 -9.16 3.43
C SER A 45 12.08 -10.28 3.75
N ARG A 46 11.59 -11.45 4.15
CA ARG A 46 12.41 -12.63 4.50
C ARG A 46 12.70 -13.61 3.35
N GLY A 47 12.52 -13.19 2.10
CA GLY A 47 12.79 -14.01 0.92
C GLY A 47 11.74 -13.79 -0.17
N ASP A 48 10.71 -14.64 -0.17
CA ASP A 48 9.62 -14.64 -1.17
C ASP A 48 8.70 -13.43 -1.02
N SER A 49 9.13 -12.32 -1.61
CA SER A 49 8.36 -11.09 -1.68
C SER A 49 8.10 -10.64 -3.12
N HIS A 50 6.86 -10.28 -3.38
CA HIS A 50 6.42 -9.61 -4.58
C HIS A 50 6.56 -8.09 -4.38
N ARG A 51 7.53 -7.51 -5.08
CA ARG A 51 7.75 -6.07 -5.09
C ARG A 51 6.91 -5.45 -6.19
N LEU A 52 6.12 -4.46 -5.81
CA LEU A 52 5.21 -3.72 -6.67
C LEU A 52 5.65 -2.26 -6.61
N ALA A 53 5.84 -1.64 -7.77
CA ALA A 53 6.15 -0.21 -7.81
C ALA A 53 4.85 0.60 -7.74
N ALA A 54 4.77 1.56 -6.82
CA ALA A 54 3.68 2.54 -6.85
C ALA A 54 3.83 3.54 -8.01
N ALA A 55 5.02 3.61 -8.62
CA ALA A 55 5.35 4.48 -9.75
C ALA A 55 4.97 5.96 -9.47
N GLY A 56 5.40 6.46 -8.31
CA GLY A 56 5.07 7.81 -7.83
C GLY A 56 3.59 8.03 -7.49
N GLY A 57 2.78 6.97 -7.47
CA GLY A 57 1.37 7.01 -7.11
C GLY A 57 1.13 7.18 -5.61
N PHE A 58 -0.12 7.47 -5.27
CA PHE A 58 -0.55 7.70 -3.90
C PHE A 58 -1.35 6.52 -3.38
N VAL A 59 -1.01 6.03 -2.20
CA VAL A 59 -1.70 4.92 -1.55
C VAL A 59 -2.58 5.47 -0.45
N VAL A 60 -3.87 5.17 -0.50
CA VAL A 60 -4.85 5.67 0.48
C VAL A 60 -5.66 4.52 1.08
N PRO A 61 -6.10 4.63 2.34
CA PRO A 61 -7.08 3.72 2.90
C PRO A 61 -8.39 3.80 2.14
N LEU A 62 -9.05 2.66 1.98
CA LEU A 62 -10.41 2.59 1.47
C LEU A 62 -11.46 2.38 2.57
N GLY A 63 -11.10 2.69 3.81
CA GLY A 63 -11.87 2.46 5.02
C GLY A 63 -11.14 3.05 6.23
N PRO A 64 -10.96 2.28 7.32
CA PRO A 64 -10.13 2.70 8.45
C PRO A 64 -8.70 3.07 8.03
N PRO A 65 -7.98 3.85 8.84
CA PRO A 65 -6.57 4.16 8.59
C PRO A 65 -5.72 2.90 8.39
N LEU A 66 -4.73 3.00 7.51
CA LEU A 66 -3.73 1.97 7.31
C LEU A 66 -2.85 1.89 8.57
N GLU A 67 -2.80 0.70 9.16
CA GLU A 67 -1.99 0.43 10.33
C GLU A 67 -1.51 -1.03 10.36
N VAL A 68 -0.36 -1.26 10.99
CA VAL A 68 0.18 -2.60 11.15
C VAL A 68 -0.79 -3.47 11.94
N GLY A 69 -1.07 -4.67 11.44
CA GLY A 69 -2.05 -5.60 12.00
C GLY A 69 -3.48 -5.41 11.48
N ALA A 70 -3.78 -4.30 10.79
CA ALA A 70 -5.10 -4.08 10.20
C ALA A 70 -5.23 -4.67 8.79
N PRO A 71 -6.46 -4.77 8.25
CA PRO A 71 -6.70 -5.21 6.88
C PRO A 71 -5.99 -4.33 5.84
N ALA A 72 -5.40 -4.96 4.83
CA ALA A 72 -4.81 -4.33 3.66
C ALA A 72 -5.89 -3.92 2.66
N ASP A 73 -6.62 -2.86 3.02
CA ASP A 73 -7.71 -2.26 2.25
C ASP A 73 -7.34 -0.87 1.77
N LEU A 74 -6.85 -0.79 0.53
CA LEU A 74 -6.24 0.43 -0.01
C LEU A 74 -6.51 0.62 -1.49
N ALA A 75 -6.38 1.86 -1.95
CA ALA A 75 -6.36 2.21 -3.37
C ALA A 75 -5.03 2.87 -3.72
N VAL A 76 -4.58 2.61 -4.95
CA VAL A 76 -3.43 3.29 -5.56
C VAL A 76 -3.94 4.27 -6.60
N LEU A 77 -3.63 5.54 -6.39
CA LEU A 77 -4.09 6.66 -7.20
C LEU A 77 -2.95 7.21 -8.06
N ALA A 78 -3.31 7.73 -9.24
CA ALA A 78 -2.33 8.32 -10.15
C ALA A 78 -1.91 9.74 -9.77
N ARG A 79 -2.67 10.40 -8.90
CA ARG A 79 -2.54 11.82 -8.55
C ARG A 79 -2.72 11.99 -7.05
N ASP A 80 -2.23 13.11 -6.52
CA ASP A 80 -2.38 13.43 -5.11
C ASP A 80 -3.86 13.70 -4.76
N PRO A 81 -4.49 12.85 -3.93
CA PRO A 81 -5.90 13.02 -3.55
C PRO A 81 -6.15 14.27 -2.70
N ARG A 82 -5.10 14.90 -2.15
CA ARG A 82 -5.23 16.12 -1.35
C ARG A 82 -5.47 17.36 -2.21
N LEU A 83 -5.24 17.26 -3.53
CA LEU A 83 -5.40 18.37 -4.46
C LEU A 83 -6.79 18.45 -5.11
N GLY A 84 -7.72 17.56 -4.76
CA GLY A 84 -9.09 17.54 -5.30
C GLY A 84 -9.47 16.16 -5.84
N ASP A 85 -10.15 16.11 -6.99
CA ASP A 85 -10.63 14.87 -7.60
C ASP A 85 -9.46 13.88 -7.84
N PRO A 86 -9.41 12.77 -7.09
CA PRO A 86 -8.33 11.79 -7.22
C PRO A 86 -8.34 11.06 -8.58
N GLY A 87 -9.45 11.16 -9.33
CA GLY A 87 -9.71 10.36 -10.51
C GLY A 87 -9.91 8.89 -10.17
N SER A 88 -10.01 8.05 -11.20
CA SER A 88 -10.16 6.61 -11.01
C SER A 88 -8.86 5.98 -10.47
N PRO A 89 -8.93 5.09 -9.47
CA PRO A 89 -7.77 4.39 -8.96
C PRO A 89 -7.12 3.53 -10.05
N ARG A 90 -5.78 3.47 -10.04
CA ARG A 90 -4.98 2.55 -10.87
C ARG A 90 -5.17 1.11 -10.42
N ALA A 91 -5.32 0.91 -9.11
CA ALA A 91 -5.60 -0.38 -8.50
C ALA A 91 -6.36 -0.22 -7.20
N VAL A 92 -7.17 -1.23 -6.87
CA VAL A 92 -7.90 -1.36 -5.61
C VAL A 92 -7.52 -2.69 -4.99
N VAL A 93 -7.07 -2.66 -3.73
CA VAL A 93 -6.71 -3.82 -2.93
C VAL A 93 -7.73 -3.97 -1.80
N ARG A 94 -8.33 -5.16 -1.67
CA ARG A 94 -9.27 -5.54 -0.61
C ARG A 94 -8.89 -6.88 -0.03
N GLY A 95 -8.79 -6.95 1.29
CA GLY A 95 -8.28 -8.13 1.98
C GLY A 95 -6.91 -8.55 1.41
N GLY A 96 -6.06 -7.56 1.08
CA GLY A 96 -4.73 -7.75 0.50
C GLY A 96 -4.68 -8.36 -0.91
N ARG A 97 -5.81 -8.46 -1.61
CA ARG A 97 -5.90 -8.88 -3.01
C ARG A 97 -6.29 -7.72 -3.92
N ILE A 98 -5.68 -7.63 -5.10
CA ILE A 98 -6.10 -6.68 -6.13
C ILE A 98 -7.47 -7.12 -6.65
N VAL A 99 -8.50 -6.28 -6.49
CA VAL A 99 -9.88 -6.57 -6.95
C VAL A 99 -10.32 -5.69 -8.13
N ALA A 100 -9.58 -4.62 -8.41
CA ALA A 100 -9.77 -3.81 -9.62
C ALA A 100 -8.44 -3.17 -10.05
N GLY A 101 -8.29 -2.92 -11.35
CA GLY A 101 -7.10 -2.30 -11.91
C GLY A 101 -5.88 -3.22 -11.93
N ARG A 102 -4.69 -2.62 -12.09
CA ARG A 102 -3.41 -3.35 -12.08
C ARG A 102 -2.34 -2.52 -11.39
N LEU A 103 -1.53 -3.20 -10.59
CA LEU A 103 -0.24 -2.67 -10.15
C LEU A 103 0.80 -3.09 -11.20
N PRO A 104 1.76 -2.22 -11.54
CA PRO A 104 2.81 -2.54 -12.50
C PRO A 104 3.73 -3.66 -12.00
#